data_AF-A0A162GHX5-F1
#
_entry.id   AF-A0A162GHX5-F1
#
_cell.length_a   1.000
_cell.length_b   1.000
_cell.length_c   1.000
_cell.angle_alpha   90.00
_cell.angle_beta   90.00
_cell.angle_gamma   90.00
#
_symmetry.space_group_name_H-M   'P 1'
#
loop_
_entity.id
_entity.type
_entity.pdbx_description
1 polymer ?
#
loop_
_entity_poly.entity_id
_entity_poly.type
_entity_poly.pdbx_seq_one_letter_code
_entity_poly.pdbx_strand_id
1 'polypeptide(L)'
;MSHSLKDEFSQYKDLSIEGASFLADLEKTIAQDLWQSAGGHWSLESTKNFRKLAMQKLAAEVQGPSRSDFQSAWISVIRDFHKNQWGEQRLLKKEKKPETKEDKIFWELFSYIWILLQATLVTKTAVFYFGIKSAEEDTTEGRIYVLLAIAFSFISLGVFAYRKSKKKKDPKDDGSSSAM
;
A
#
# COMPACT_ATOMS: atom_id res chain seq x y z
N MET A 1 -14.41 0.36 8.39
CA MET A 1 -15.41 -0.40 7.61
C MET A 1 -15.76 0.44 6.40
N SER A 2 -15.64 -0.09 5.18
CA SER A 2 -16.06 0.63 3.97
C SER A 2 -17.57 0.48 3.87
N HIS A 3 -18.33 1.56 3.99
CA HIS A 3 -19.78 1.55 3.74
C HIS A 3 -20.03 1.27 2.27
N SER A 4 -21.05 0.48 1.92
CA SER A 4 -21.39 0.25 0.51
C SER A 4 -21.95 1.55 -0.09
N LEU A 5 -21.80 1.75 -1.41
CA LEU A 5 -22.43 2.89 -2.09
C LEU A 5 -23.95 2.88 -1.89
N LYS A 6 -24.56 1.71 -1.72
CA LYS A 6 -25.98 1.58 -1.39
C LYS A 6 -26.33 2.25 -0.06
N ASP A 7 -25.51 2.01 0.96
CA ASP A 7 -25.72 2.56 2.30
C ASP A 7 -25.54 4.08 2.29
N GLU A 8 -24.57 4.57 1.53
CA GLU A 8 -24.33 6.01 1.37
C GLU A 8 -25.43 6.70 0.57
N PHE A 9 -25.92 6.09 -0.50
CA PHE A 9 -27.00 6.66 -1.33
C PHE A 9 -28.34 6.68 -0.59
N SER A 10 -28.63 5.64 0.20
CA SER A 10 -29.89 5.52 0.97
C SER A 10 -30.07 6.65 2.00
N GLN A 11 -29.01 7.39 2.33
CA GLN A 11 -29.10 8.58 3.19
C GLN A 11 -29.76 9.77 2.49
N TYR A 12 -29.81 9.79 1.16
CA TYR A 12 -30.27 10.93 0.37
C TYR A 12 -31.55 10.66 -0.39
N LYS A 13 -31.78 9.42 -0.85
CA LYS A 13 -32.96 9.07 -1.65
C LYS A 13 -33.29 7.57 -1.57
N ASP A 14 -34.58 7.25 -1.65
CA ASP A 14 -35.06 5.87 -1.72
C ASP A 14 -34.51 5.15 -2.96
N LEU A 15 -34.09 3.89 -2.75
CA LEU A 15 -33.37 3.11 -3.75
C LEU A 15 -34.31 2.12 -4.44
N SER A 16 -34.46 2.24 -5.76
CA SER A 16 -35.15 1.24 -6.57
C SER A 16 -34.30 -0.04 -6.72
N ILE A 17 -34.93 -1.16 -7.08
CA ILE A 17 -34.23 -2.43 -7.34
C ILE A 17 -33.18 -2.26 -8.46
N GLU A 18 -33.55 -1.53 -9.53
CA GLU A 18 -32.63 -1.23 -10.64
C GLU A 18 -31.50 -0.30 -10.21
N GLY A 19 -31.78 0.72 -9.40
CA GLY A 19 -30.77 1.61 -8.82
C GLY A 19 -29.79 0.86 -7.91
N ALA A 20 -30.28 -0.10 -7.12
CA ALA A 20 -29.44 -0.94 -6.28
C ALA A 20 -28.50 -1.84 -7.10
N SER A 21 -28.97 -2.38 -8.23
CA SER A 21 -28.14 -3.12 -9.16
C SER A 21 -27.06 -2.22 -9.78
N PHE A 22 -27.45 -1.02 -10.22
CA PHE A 22 -26.52 -0.04 -10.78
C PHE A 22 -25.44 0.39 -9.78
N LEU A 23 -25.79 0.69 -8.52
CA LEU A 23 -24.81 1.08 -7.50
C LEU A 23 -23.81 -0.04 -7.17
N ALA A 24 -24.23 -1.31 -7.23
CA ALA A 24 -23.34 -2.45 -7.04
C ALA A 24 -22.31 -2.59 -8.18
N ASP A 25 -22.71 -2.28 -9.41
CA ASP A 25 -21.80 -2.23 -10.54
C ASP A 25 -20.87 -1.01 -10.44
N LEU A 26 -21.43 0.15 -10.08
CA LEU A 26 -20.71 1.41 -9.92
C LEU A 26 -19.62 1.32 -8.84
N GLU A 27 -19.85 0.56 -7.77
CA GLU A 27 -18.87 0.38 -6.69
C GLU A 27 -17.52 -0.18 -7.20
N LYS A 28 -17.54 -0.91 -8.33
CA LYS A 28 -16.34 -1.44 -8.97
C LYS A 28 -15.62 -0.42 -9.85
N THR A 29 -16.35 0.55 -10.43
CA THR A 29 -15.81 1.47 -11.44
C THR A 29 -15.65 2.91 -10.95
N ILE A 30 -16.26 3.28 -9.81
CA ILE A 30 -16.26 4.66 -9.29
C ILE A 30 -14.87 5.27 -9.16
N ALA A 31 -13.88 4.47 -8.78
CA ALA A 31 -12.50 4.92 -8.67
C ALA A 31 -11.92 5.30 -10.04
N GLN A 32 -12.23 4.51 -11.06
CA GLN A 32 -11.81 4.73 -12.42
C GLN A 32 -12.48 5.97 -13.01
N ASP A 33 -13.79 6.10 -12.81
CA ASP A 33 -14.61 7.18 -13.37
C ASP A 33 -14.26 8.55 -12.77
N LEU A 34 -13.90 8.61 -11.49
CA LEU A 34 -13.59 9.85 -10.79
C LEU A 34 -12.07 10.09 -10.71
N TRP A 35 -11.42 9.55 -9.69
CA TRP A 35 -10.10 10.05 -9.28
C TRP A 35 -8.91 9.39 -9.99
N GLN A 36 -9.06 8.18 -10.54
CA GLN A 36 -7.97 7.56 -11.33
C GLN A 36 -7.88 8.16 -12.74
N SER A 37 -9.01 8.44 -13.40
CA SER A 37 -9.03 9.05 -14.73
C SER A 37 -8.61 10.53 -14.71
N ALA A 38 -8.86 11.26 -13.61
CA ALA A 38 -8.42 12.64 -13.46
C ALA A 38 -6.89 12.79 -13.40
N GLY A 39 -6.17 11.70 -13.10
CA GLY A 39 -4.72 11.67 -12.98
C GLY A 39 -4.19 12.35 -11.70
N GLY A 40 -2.94 12.03 -11.35
CA GLY A 40 -2.28 12.55 -10.14
C GLY A 40 -2.47 11.67 -8.90
N HIS A 41 -2.10 12.20 -7.74
CA HIS A 41 -2.25 11.54 -6.45
C HIS A 41 -3.31 12.24 -5.62
N TRP A 42 -4.15 11.46 -4.96
CA TRP A 42 -5.24 11.93 -4.11
C TRP A 42 -5.04 11.39 -2.71
N SER A 43 -5.40 12.20 -1.72
CA SER A 43 -5.37 11.75 -0.33
C SER A 43 -6.48 10.74 -0.07
N LEU A 44 -6.29 9.91 0.94
CA LEU A 44 -7.35 8.98 1.38
C LEU A 44 -8.62 9.73 1.86
N GLU A 45 -8.47 10.95 2.35
CA GLU A 45 -9.59 11.82 2.74
C GLU A 45 -10.34 12.35 1.52
N SER A 46 -9.63 12.90 0.53
CA SER A 46 -10.22 13.40 -0.72
C SER A 46 -11.00 12.29 -1.43
N THR A 47 -10.46 11.06 -1.49
CA THR A 47 -11.19 9.92 -2.10
C THR A 47 -12.48 9.56 -1.36
N LYS A 48 -12.53 9.69 -0.04
CA LYS A 48 -13.77 9.51 0.74
C LYS A 48 -14.76 10.65 0.46
N ASN A 49 -14.26 11.88 0.40
CA ASN A 49 -15.08 13.05 0.08
C ASN A 49 -15.70 12.93 -1.32
N PHE A 50 -14.92 12.50 -2.31
CA PHE A 50 -15.42 12.22 -3.66
C PHE A 50 -16.54 11.20 -3.65
N ARG A 51 -16.37 10.07 -2.95
CA ARG A 51 -17.41 9.04 -2.85
C ARG A 51 -18.72 9.59 -2.28
N LYS A 52 -18.64 10.32 -1.17
CA LYS A 52 -19.81 10.91 -0.50
C LYS A 52 -20.51 11.97 -1.37
N LEU A 53 -19.73 12.91 -1.94
CA LEU A 53 -20.26 13.97 -2.81
C LEU A 53 -20.84 13.40 -4.10
N ALA A 54 -20.24 12.34 -4.65
CA ALA A 54 -20.75 11.64 -5.82
C ALA A 54 -22.13 11.05 -5.55
N MET A 55 -22.35 10.41 -4.40
CA MET A 55 -23.66 9.86 -4.03
C MET A 55 -24.69 10.95 -3.77
N GLN A 56 -24.31 12.03 -3.09
CA GLN A 56 -25.19 13.18 -2.88
C GLN A 56 -25.63 13.82 -4.21
N LYS A 57 -24.68 14.04 -5.14
CA LYS A 57 -24.97 14.63 -6.46
C LYS A 57 -25.78 13.67 -7.33
N LEU A 58 -25.48 12.37 -7.30
CA LEU A 58 -26.26 11.36 -8.01
C LEU A 58 -27.71 11.34 -7.51
N ALA A 59 -27.94 11.38 -6.19
CA ALA A 59 -29.28 11.40 -5.63
C ALA A 59 -30.09 12.65 -6.06
N ALA A 60 -29.42 13.79 -6.20
CA ALA A 60 -30.03 15.03 -6.69
C ALA A 60 -30.38 14.98 -8.19
N GLU A 61 -29.56 14.31 -9.00
CA GLU A 61 -29.69 14.31 -10.47
C GLU A 61 -30.61 13.19 -11.00
N VAL A 62 -30.77 12.08 -10.26
CA VAL A 62 -31.63 10.96 -10.66
C VAL A 62 -33.10 11.38 -10.63
N GLN A 63 -33.76 11.37 -11.80
CA GLN A 63 -35.16 11.79 -11.94
C GLN A 63 -36.16 10.62 -11.96
N GLY A 64 -35.70 9.38 -12.13
CA GLY A 64 -36.57 8.20 -12.23
C GLY A 64 -35.94 6.93 -11.64
N PRO A 65 -36.73 5.85 -11.53
CA PRO A 65 -36.29 4.61 -10.89
C PRO A 65 -35.50 3.70 -11.84
N SER A 66 -35.41 4.02 -13.13
CA SER A 66 -34.86 3.14 -14.15
C SER A 66 -33.34 3.16 -14.21
N ARG A 67 -32.70 2.06 -14.63
CA ARG A 67 -31.25 2.00 -14.80
C ARG A 67 -30.71 3.07 -15.76
N SER A 68 -31.45 3.41 -16.80
CA SER A 68 -31.06 4.48 -17.75
C SER A 68 -31.02 5.86 -17.10
N ASP A 69 -31.93 6.15 -16.17
CA ASP A 69 -31.95 7.43 -15.45
C ASP A 69 -30.72 7.55 -14.55
N PHE A 70 -30.38 6.47 -13.83
CA PHE A 70 -29.17 6.39 -13.02
C PHE A 70 -27.89 6.55 -13.85
N GLN A 71 -27.83 5.92 -15.03
CA GLN A 71 -26.69 6.05 -15.91
C GLN A 71 -26.54 7.47 -16.47
N SER A 72 -27.64 8.10 -16.90
CA SER A 72 -27.63 9.48 -17.38
C SER A 72 -27.20 10.46 -16.28
N ALA A 73 -27.75 10.30 -15.08
CA ALA A 73 -27.38 11.08 -13.91
C ALA A 73 -25.90 10.90 -13.55
N TRP A 74 -25.39 9.66 -13.59
CA TRP A 74 -23.98 9.37 -13.32
C TRP A 74 -23.03 10.06 -14.31
N ILE A 75 -23.37 10.06 -15.59
CA ILE A 75 -22.60 10.79 -16.62
C ILE A 75 -22.55 12.28 -16.30
N SER A 76 -23.66 12.87 -15.84
CA SER A 76 -23.70 14.28 -15.41
C SER A 76 -22.75 14.53 -14.24
N VAL A 77 -22.77 13.65 -13.23
CA VAL A 77 -21.90 13.71 -12.04
C VAL A 77 -20.42 13.60 -12.41
N ILE A 78 -20.05 12.64 -13.27
CA ILE A 78 -18.66 12.49 -13.75
C ILE A 78 -18.21 13.77 -14.45
N ARG A 79 -19.03 14.31 -15.34
CA ARG A 79 -18.70 15.53 -16.09
C ARG A 79 -18.50 16.72 -15.16
N ASP A 80 -19.33 16.85 -14.11
CA ASP A 80 -19.17 17.89 -13.09
C ASP A 80 -17.87 17.70 -12.29
N PHE A 81 -17.56 16.46 -11.91
CA PHE A 81 -16.30 16.13 -11.24
C PHE A 81 -15.08 16.56 -12.04
N HIS A 82 -15.01 16.21 -13.33
CA HIS A 82 -13.83 16.54 -14.15
C HIS A 82 -13.65 18.03 -14.44
N LYS A 83 -14.70 18.86 -14.26
CA LYS A 83 -14.60 20.32 -14.42
C LYS A 83 -13.86 21.01 -13.28
N ASN A 84 -14.13 20.64 -12.03
CA ASN A 84 -13.60 21.37 -10.87
C ASN A 84 -13.12 20.48 -9.71
N GLN A 85 -13.14 19.14 -9.87
CA GLN A 85 -12.74 18.15 -8.85
C GLN A 85 -13.34 18.42 -7.46
N TRP A 86 -14.50 19.08 -7.45
CA TRP A 86 -15.20 19.58 -6.27
C TRP A 86 -14.34 20.31 -5.24
N GLY A 87 -13.30 21.02 -5.69
CA GLY A 87 -12.44 21.87 -4.85
C GLY A 87 -11.35 21.13 -4.08
N GLU A 88 -11.21 19.82 -4.26
CA GLU A 88 -10.12 19.04 -3.64
C GLU A 88 -8.80 19.26 -4.38
N GLN A 89 -7.71 19.38 -3.63
CA GLN A 89 -6.38 19.60 -4.19
C GLN A 89 -5.64 18.28 -4.38
N ARG A 90 -5.00 18.15 -5.55
CA ARG A 90 -4.14 17.02 -5.86
C ARG A 90 -2.87 17.07 -5.01
N LEU A 91 -2.43 15.91 -4.54
CA LEU A 91 -1.14 15.77 -3.89
C LEU A 91 -0.01 15.79 -4.93
N LEU A 92 1.04 16.57 -4.65
CA LEU A 92 2.26 16.60 -5.45
C LEU A 92 3.07 15.29 -5.37
N LYS A 93 2.92 14.54 -4.28
CA LYS A 93 3.57 13.26 -4.05
C LYS A 93 2.58 12.26 -3.49
N LYS A 94 2.75 10.99 -3.84
CA LYS A 94 1.94 9.89 -3.31
C LYS A 94 2.00 9.90 -1.78
N GLU A 95 0.84 9.86 -1.15
CA GLU A 95 0.72 9.74 0.30
C GLU A 95 1.48 8.49 0.76
N LYS A 96 2.41 8.66 1.71
CA LYS A 96 3.06 7.52 2.35
C LYS A 96 2.00 6.84 3.21
N LYS A 97 1.63 5.61 2.84
CA LYS A 97 0.78 4.78 3.69
C LYS A 97 1.45 4.69 5.08
N PRO A 98 0.72 4.98 6.17
CA PRO A 98 1.27 4.75 7.50
C PRO A 98 1.64 3.27 7.63
N GLU A 99 2.89 2.97 7.99
CA GLU A 99 3.32 1.60 8.26
C GLU A 99 2.45 1.05 9.39
N THR A 100 1.73 -0.04 9.12
CA THR A 100 0.93 -0.68 10.17
C THR A 100 1.85 -1.37 11.18
N LYS A 101 1.35 -1.62 12.40
CA LYS A 101 2.11 -2.40 13.40
C LYS A 101 2.48 -3.79 12.85
N GLU A 102 1.59 -4.38 12.05
CA GLU A 102 1.81 -5.67 11.40
C GLU A 102 2.91 -5.60 10.34
N ASP A 103 2.94 -4.56 9.49
CA ASP A 103 4.01 -4.36 8.51
C ASP A 103 5.38 -4.23 9.19
N LYS A 104 5.43 -3.49 10.31
CA LYS A 104 6.66 -3.32 11.09
C LYS A 104 7.16 -4.65 11.65
N ILE A 105 6.25 -5.47 12.19
CA ILE A 105 6.56 -6.82 12.69
C ILE A 105 7.03 -7.73 11.56
N PHE A 106 6.35 -7.71 10.41
CA PHE A 106 6.72 -8.51 9.24
C PHE A 106 8.15 -8.19 8.77
N TRP A 107 8.49 -6.92 8.61
CA TRP A 107 9.83 -6.51 8.19
C TRP A 107 10.91 -6.87 9.22
N GLU A 108 10.56 -6.86 10.50
CA GLU A 108 11.47 -7.31 11.56
C GLU A 108 11.69 -8.82 11.50
N LEU A 109 10.62 -9.62 11.38
CA LEU A 109 10.68 -11.08 11.24
C LEU A 109 11.43 -11.51 9.98
N PHE A 110 11.11 -10.88 8.84
CA PHE A 110 11.76 -11.14 7.56
C PHE A 110 13.27 -10.99 7.67
N SER A 111 13.72 -9.97 8.41
CA SER A 111 15.14 -9.75 8.57
C SER A 111 15.83 -10.83 9.40
N TYR A 112 15.18 -11.39 10.42
CA TYR A 112 15.73 -12.53 11.16
C TYR A 112 15.78 -13.79 10.30
N ILE A 113 14.71 -14.06 9.54
CA ILE A 113 14.65 -15.18 8.59
C ILE A 113 15.78 -15.08 7.56
N TRP A 114 16.02 -13.87 7.04
CA TRP A 114 17.08 -13.61 6.08
C TRP A 114 18.47 -13.93 6.63
N ILE A 115 18.74 -13.53 7.88
CA ILE A 115 20.02 -13.82 8.55
C ILE A 115 20.20 -15.32 8.77
N LEU A 116 19.14 -16.03 9.17
CA LEU A 116 19.18 -17.47 9.36
C LEU A 116 19.49 -18.20 8.04
N LEU A 117 18.91 -17.75 6.92
CA LEU A 117 19.18 -18.31 5.60
C LEU A 117 20.64 -18.05 5.17
N GLN A 118 21.15 -16.84 5.42
CA GLN A 118 22.55 -16.48 5.17
C GLN A 118 23.52 -17.34 6.00
N ALA A 119 23.26 -17.49 7.31
CA ALA A 119 24.07 -18.32 8.19
C ALA A 119 24.08 -19.79 7.75
N THR A 120 22.93 -20.31 7.31
CA THR A 120 22.80 -21.68 6.79
C THR A 120 23.62 -21.88 5.52
N LEU A 121 23.55 -20.94 4.57
CA LEU A 121 24.34 -20.98 3.33
C LEU A 121 25.84 -20.95 3.62
N VAL A 122 26.29 -20.01 4.47
CA VAL A 122 27.71 -19.88 4.83
C VAL A 122 28.21 -21.14 5.53
N THR A 123 27.43 -21.68 6.48
CA THR A 123 27.79 -22.90 7.20
C THR A 123 27.88 -24.08 6.23
N LYS A 124 26.93 -24.24 5.31
CA LYS A 124 26.96 -25.32 4.31
C LYS A 124 28.18 -25.20 3.40
N THR A 125 28.49 -24.00 2.91
CA THR A 125 29.67 -23.76 2.07
C THR A 125 30.96 -24.02 2.83
N ALA A 126 31.06 -23.61 4.09
CA ALA A 126 32.23 -23.85 4.93
C ALA A 126 32.41 -25.36 5.22
N VAL A 127 31.34 -26.07 5.61
CA VAL A 127 31.40 -27.51 5.89
C VAL A 127 31.70 -28.32 4.63
N PHE A 128 31.11 -27.98 3.49
CA PHE A 128 31.38 -28.68 2.23
C PHE A 128 32.83 -28.47 1.78
N TYR A 129 33.35 -27.25 1.90
CA TYR A 129 34.72 -26.96 1.52
C TYR A 129 35.75 -27.55 2.50
N PHE A 130 35.65 -27.25 3.80
CA PHE A 130 36.63 -27.71 4.77
C PHE A 130 36.47 -29.20 5.12
N GLY A 131 35.24 -29.70 5.18
CA GLY A 131 34.95 -31.06 5.63
C GLY A 131 35.06 -32.13 4.54
N ILE A 132 34.76 -31.79 3.28
CA ILE A 132 34.75 -32.77 2.17
C ILE A 132 35.86 -32.44 1.17
N LYS A 133 35.83 -31.24 0.56
CA LYS A 133 36.74 -30.93 -0.55
C LYS A 133 38.19 -30.68 -0.14
N SER A 134 38.47 -30.04 1.00
CA SER A 134 39.86 -29.74 1.41
C SER A 134 40.65 -30.98 1.83
N ALA A 135 39.94 -32.05 2.22
CA ALA A 135 40.54 -33.34 2.53
C ALA A 135 40.93 -34.14 1.26
N GLU A 136 40.33 -33.82 0.11
CA GLU A 136 40.47 -34.58 -1.14
C GLU A 136 41.27 -33.80 -2.20
N GLU A 137 41.03 -32.49 -2.35
CA GLU A 137 41.71 -31.61 -3.32
C GLU A 137 41.83 -30.16 -2.80
N ASP A 138 43.00 -29.80 -2.28
CA ASP A 138 43.28 -28.45 -1.80
C ASP A 138 43.61 -27.48 -2.94
N THR A 139 42.57 -27.07 -3.68
CA THR A 139 42.67 -26.17 -4.83
C THR A 139 42.57 -24.70 -4.42
N THR A 140 43.40 -23.85 -5.03
CA THR A 140 43.44 -22.40 -4.79
C THR A 140 42.08 -21.72 -5.01
N GLU A 141 41.31 -22.16 -6.01
CA GLU A 141 39.97 -21.63 -6.30
C GLU A 141 38.99 -21.84 -5.15
N GLY A 142 39.02 -23.02 -4.53
CA GLY A 142 38.16 -23.33 -3.39
C GLY A 142 38.46 -22.46 -2.16
N ARG A 143 39.74 -22.14 -1.92
CA ARG A 143 40.14 -21.25 -0.83
C ARG A 143 39.59 -19.83 -1.04
N ILE A 144 39.60 -19.37 -2.29
CA ILE A 144 39.03 -18.07 -2.68
C ILE A 144 37.51 -18.06 -2.45
N TYR A 145 36.78 -19.11 -2.85
CA TYR A 145 35.33 -19.18 -2.64
C TYR A 145 34.94 -19.15 -1.16
N VAL A 146 35.72 -19.79 -0.29
CA VAL A 146 35.48 -19.72 1.16
C VAL A 146 35.78 -18.35 1.74
N LEU A 147 36.90 -17.74 1.36
CA LEU A 147 37.22 -16.37 1.79
C LEU A 147 36.13 -15.38 1.35
N LEU A 148 35.60 -15.53 0.13
CA LEU A 148 34.48 -14.73 -0.36
C LEU A 148 33.19 -14.99 0.44
N ALA A 149 32.88 -16.25 0.76
CA ALA A 149 31.71 -16.59 1.56
C ALA A 149 31.78 -15.99 2.99
N ILE A 150 32.96 -16.04 3.60
CA ILE A 150 33.22 -15.45 4.92
C ILE A 150 33.12 -13.92 4.85
N ALA A 151 33.79 -13.28 3.89
CA ALA A 151 33.74 -11.84 3.70
C ALA A 151 32.30 -11.35 3.44
N PHE A 152 31.56 -12.05 2.58
CA PHE A 152 30.15 -11.77 2.32
C PHE A 152 29.28 -11.89 3.57
N SER A 153 29.53 -12.90 4.42
CA SER A 153 28.86 -13.06 5.70
C SER A 153 29.09 -11.86 6.63
N PHE A 154 30.34 -11.43 6.81
CA PHE A 154 30.68 -10.29 7.65
C PHE A 154 30.12 -8.97 7.12
N ILE A 155 30.19 -8.73 5.80
CA ILE A 155 29.62 -7.54 5.16
C ILE A 155 28.09 -7.53 5.33
N SER A 156 27.43 -8.66 5.10
CA SER A 156 25.98 -8.82 5.27
C SER A 156 25.54 -8.53 6.71
N LEU A 157 26.27 -9.07 7.70
CA LEU A 157 26.01 -8.83 9.11
C LEU A 157 26.23 -7.36 9.50
N GLY A 158 27.30 -6.74 9.00
CA GLY A 158 27.63 -5.34 9.24
C GLY A 158 26.58 -4.38 8.66
N VAL A 159 26.14 -4.62 7.42
CA VAL A 159 25.06 -3.86 6.78
C VAL A 159 23.75 -4.02 7.55
N PHE A 160 23.42 -5.23 8.00
CA PHE A 160 22.23 -5.47 8.81
C PHE A 160 22.27 -4.70 10.14
N ALA A 161 23.37 -4.81 10.88
CA ALA A 161 23.56 -4.10 12.15
C ALA A 161 23.49 -2.57 11.96
N TYR A 162 24.10 -2.05 10.89
CA TYR A 162 24.05 -0.63 10.54
C TYR A 162 22.62 -0.15 10.22
N ARG A 163 21.87 -0.89 9.39
CA ARG A 163 20.47 -0.57 9.06
C ARG A 163 19.57 -0.59 10.29
N LYS A 164 19.79 -1.52 11.21
CA LYS A 164 19.04 -1.61 12.48
C LYS A 164 19.44 -0.50 13.47
N SER A 165 20.72 -0.12 13.51
CA SER A 165 21.24 0.97 14.36
C SER A 165 20.68 2.34 13.95
N LYS A 166 20.63 2.65 12.65
CA LYS A 166 20.03 3.91 12.17
C LYS A 166 18.54 4.04 12.49
N LYS A 167 17.77 2.94 12.47
CA LYS A 167 16.35 2.96 12.84
C LYS A 167 16.08 3.27 14.32
N LYS A 168 17.06 3.11 15.21
CA LYS A 168 16.92 3.47 16.64
C LYS A 168 17.25 4.93 16.95
N LYS A 169 17.85 5.67 16.02
CA LYS A 169 18.30 7.07 16.24
C LYS A 169 17.28 8.14 15.84
N ASP A 170 16.09 7.77 15.39
CA ASP A 170 14.94 8.70 15.33
C ASP A 170 13.97 8.39 16.48
N PRO A 171 14.23 8.85 17.72
CA PRO A 171 13.16 9.32 18.57
C PRO A 171 12.76 10.68 18.01
N LYS A 172 11.79 10.71 17.09
CA LYS A 172 10.98 11.92 17.00
C LYS A 172 10.26 12.04 18.33
N ASP A 173 10.53 13.13 19.02
CA ASP A 173 9.80 13.67 20.14
C ASP A 173 8.29 13.42 20.01
N ASP A 174 7.82 12.39 20.70
CA ASP A 174 6.44 12.29 21.16
C ASP A 174 6.45 12.80 22.60
N GLY A 175 6.07 14.06 22.82
CA GLY A 175 6.11 14.63 24.16
C GLY A 175 5.63 16.08 24.30
N SER A 176 4.31 16.25 24.32
CA SER A 176 3.58 17.34 24.99
C SER A 176 3.94 18.80 24.69
N SER A 177 3.03 19.49 23.99
CA SER A 177 2.60 20.82 24.44
C SER A 177 1.09 20.94 24.26
N SER A 178 0.38 20.42 25.24
CA SER A 178 -0.93 20.92 25.65
C SER A 178 -0.79 21.22 27.13
N ALA A 179 -0.63 22.50 27.47
CA ALA A 179 -1.01 23.16 28.72
C ALA A 179 -0.28 24.51 28.85
N MET A 180 -0.86 25.55 28.24
CA MET A 180 -1.22 26.85 28.85
C MET A 180 -1.66 27.82 27.76
#